data_AF-G4QNH4-F1
#
_entry.id   AF-G4QNH4-F1
#
_cell.length_a   1.000
_cell.length_b   1.000
_cell.length_c   1.000
_cell.angle_alpha   90.00
_cell.angle_beta   90.00
_cell.angle_gamma   90.00
#
_symmetry.space_group_name_H-M   'P 1'
#
loop_
_entity.id
_entity.type
_entity.pdbx_description
1 polymer ?
#
loop_
_entity_poly.entity_id
_entity_poly.type
_entity_poly.pdbx_seq_one_letter_code
_entity_poly.pdbx_strand_id
1 'polypeptide(L)' 'MGSVKKGGKYVNVERYLYIPPKGQFLKIVEFHDGVVAEIINGSRVQ' A
#
# COMPACT_ATOMS: atom_id res chain seq x y z
N MET A 1 10.70 -0.13 -3.28
CA MET A 1 10.82 -1.38 -2.52
C MET A 1 11.61 -1.11 -1.26
N GLY A 2 11.10 -1.55 -0.12
CA GLY A 2 11.79 -1.44 1.17
C GLY A 2 11.66 -2.74 1.95
N SER A 3 12.33 -2.83 3.09
CA SER A 3 12.12 -3.93 4.04
C SER A 3 11.82 -3.39 5.42
N VAL A 4 10.92 -4.05 6.14
CA VAL A 4 10.58 -3.68 7.54
C VAL A 4 10.74 -4.90 8.44
N LYS A 5 11.15 -4.66 9.69
CA LYS A 5 11.29 -5.73 10.67
C LYS A 5 9.95 -5.95 11.38
N LYS A 6 9.30 -7.08 11.13
CA LYS A 6 8.07 -7.53 11.80
C LYS A 6 8.31 -8.86 12.50
N GLY A 7 7.99 -8.95 13.79
CA GLY A 7 8.12 -10.20 14.56
C GLY A 7 9.53 -10.82 14.53
N GLY A 8 10.57 -9.98 14.46
CA GLY A 8 11.96 -10.44 14.39
C GLY A 8 12.48 -10.82 12.99
N LYS A 9 11.61 -10.86 11.97
CA LYS A 9 11.98 -11.12 10.58
C LYS A 9 11.90 -9.86 9.73
N TYR A 10 12.71 -9.79 8.67
CA TYR A 10 12.57 -8.76 7.64
C TYR A 10 11.59 -9.25 6.59
N VAL A 11 10.62 -8.42 6.25
CA VAL A 11 9.66 -8.67 5.17
C VAL A 11 9.87 -7.64 4.08
N ASN A 12 9.73 -8.04 2.82
CA ASN A 12 9.74 -7.12 1.69
C ASN A 12 8.45 -6.33 1.67
N VAL A 13 8.54 -5.02 1.44
CA VAL A 13 7.40 -4.12 1.34
C VAL A 13 7.34 -3.49 -0.04
N GLU A 14 6.20 -3.70 -0.68
CA GLU A 14 5.82 -3.11 -1.96
C GLU A 14 4.56 -2.26 -1.76
N ARG A 15 4.49 -1.12 -2.45
CA ARG A 15 3.34 -0.22 -2.39
C ARG A 15 2.93 0.17 -3.78
N TYR A 16 1.64 0.05 -4.06
CA TYR A 16 1.05 0.42 -5.34
C TYR A 16 0.01 1.50 -5.13
N LEU A 17 0.16 2.61 -5.85
CA LEU A 17 -0.83 3.66 -5.90
C LEU A 17 -1.85 3.32 -6.99
N TYR A 18 -3.11 3.18 -6.60
CA TYR A 18 -4.24 3.14 -7.51
C TYR A 18 -4.91 4.51 -7.54
N ILE A 19 -4.99 5.08 -8.75
CA ILE A 19 -5.61 6.38 -9.00
C ILE A 19 -6.97 6.12 -9.67
N PRO A 20 -8.09 6.24 -8.93
CA PRO A 20 -9.44 6.08 -9.47
C PRO A 20 -9.95 7.34 -10.18
N PRO A 21 -11.15 7.30 -10.78
CA PRO A 21 -11.81 8.48 -11.33
C PRO A 21 -12.01 9.63 -10.32
N LYS A 22 -12.17 10.85 -10.86
CA LYS A 22 -12.44 12.08 -10.09
C LYS A 22 -13.57 11.89 -9.07
N GLY A 23 -13.37 12.42 -7.87
CA GLY A 23 -14.31 12.32 -6.76
C GLY A 23 -14.14 11.04 -5.92
N GLN A 24 -13.35 10.06 -6.34
CA GLN A 24 -13.03 8.87 -5.54
C GLN A 24 -11.73 9.06 -4.74
N PHE A 25 -11.53 8.25 -3.69
CA PHE A 25 -10.33 8.26 -2.88
C PHE A 25 -9.20 7.47 -3.54
N LEU A 26 -8.00 8.06 -3.62
CA LEU A 26 -6.78 7.32 -3.93
C LEU A 26 -6.66 6.09 -3.02
N LYS A 27 -6.14 4.99 -3.56
CA LYS A 27 -5.86 3.79 -2.75
C LYS A 27 -4.37 3.49 -2.82
N ILE A 28 -3.76 3.28 -1.67
CA ILE A 28 -2.42 2.70 -1.58
C ILE A 28 -2.58 1.28 -1.10
N VAL A 29 -2.15 0.32 -1.91
CA VAL A 29 -2.15 -1.11 -1.55
C VAL A 29 -0.73 -1.48 -1.15
N GLU A 30 -0.56 -1.89 0.10
CA GLU A 30 0.72 -2.34 0.64
C GLU A 30 0.76 -3.87 0.66
N PHE A 31 1.85 -4.45 0.14
CA PHE A 31 2.11 -5.88 0.13
C PHE A 31 3.31 -6.21 1.00
N HIS A 32 3.19 -7.26 1.81
CA HIS A 32 4.29 -7.88 2.55
C HIS A 32 4.56 -9.26 1.95
N ASP A 33 5.75 -9.45 1.38
CA ASP A 33 6.15 -10.70 0.69
C ASP A 33 5.10 -11.21 -0.31
N GLY A 34 4.51 -10.30 -1.10
CA GLY A 34 3.51 -10.61 -2.12
C GLY A 34 2.07 -10.78 -1.60
N VAL A 35 1.83 -10.66 -0.29
CA VAL A 35 0.48 -10.73 0.30
C VAL A 35 -0.02 -9.34 0.66
N VAL A 36 -1.28 -9.03 0.35
CA VAL A 36 -1.90 -7.75 0.73
C VAL A 36 -1.89 -7.61 2.25
N ALA A 37 -1.18 -6.61 2.75
CA ALA A 37 -1.05 -6.32 4.17
C ALA A 37 -2.01 -5.22 4.61
N GLU A 38 -2.17 -4.16 3.80
CA GLU A 38 -3.01 -3.02 4.12
C GLU A 38 -3.51 -2.31 2.86
N ILE A 39 -4.72 -1.72 2.97
CA ILE A 39 -5.26 -0.82 1.97
C ILE A 39 -5.56 0.51 2.64
N ILE A 40 -4.84 1.54 2.25
CA ILE A 40 -4.94 2.88 2.83
C ILE A 40 -5.70 3.80 1.87
N ASN A 41 -6.67 4.54 2.39
CA ASN A 41 -7.33 5.61 1.64
C ASN A 41 -6.47 6.88 1.69
N GLY A 42 -6.10 7.38 0.51
CA GLY A 42 -5.46 8.69 0.36
C GLY A 42 -6.49 9.80 0.12
N SER A 43 -6.02 10.95 -0.34
CA SER A 43 -6.86 12.09 -0.71
C SER A 43 -7.84 11.75 -1.83
N ARG A 44 -8.94 12.50 -1.94
CA ARG A 44 -9.82 12.42 -3.11
C ARG A 44 -9.13 12.99 -4.33
N VAL A 45 -9.35 12.35 -5.48
CA VAL A 45 -8.94 12.87 -6.78
C VAL A 45 -9.79 14.10 -7.08
N GLN A 46 -9.13 15.27 -7.22
CA GLN A 46 -9.77 16.56 -7.48
C GLN A 46 -10.18 16.75 -8.93
#